data_AF-A0A413SVE6-F1
#
_entry.id   AF-A0A413SVE6-F1
#
_cell.length_a   1.000
_cell.length_b   1.000
_cell.length_c   1.000
_cell.angle_alpha   90.00
_cell.angle_beta   90.00
_cell.angle_gamma   90.00
#
_symmetry.space_group_name_H-M   'P 1'
#
loop_
_entity.id
_entity.type
_entity.pdbx_description
1 polymer ?
#
loop_
_entity_poly.entity_id
_entity_poly.type
_entity_poly.pdbx_seq_one_letter_code
_entity_poly.pdbx_strand_id
1 'polypeptide(L)'
;PTTQSETSTAAIGEGSNAGKVDSEILNCRNDKDLAGSTFGKLCVKVKKSKKKAISLTWKNIQVAKTYVIYGAKCGTSYKKIATVHSKTFTDKKLRKGTYYKYMVVALNEKGEVVAISKLIHVATKGGKVGNCKKLKVNKSKVNLKQGKKFKLKVKQIAESKKVKLKKHRKIAFESDNQDVAVVSKKGIITAKKKGKCSVYVYAQNGV
;
A
#
# COMPACT_ATOMS: atom_id res chain seq x y z
N PRO A 1 -33.92 23.23 0.64
CA PRO A 1 -33.48 21.94 0.08
C PRO A 1 -32.23 22.13 -0.78
N THR A 2 -31.06 22.06 -0.15
CA THR A 2 -29.77 22.26 -0.83
C THR A 2 -29.29 20.90 -1.34
N THR A 3 -29.33 20.73 -2.66
CA THR A 3 -28.96 19.53 -3.39
C THR A 3 -27.49 19.18 -3.09
N GLN A 4 -27.26 18.12 -2.32
CA GLN A 4 -25.93 17.53 -2.20
C GLN A 4 -25.61 16.86 -3.53
N SER A 5 -24.58 17.36 -4.23
CA SER A 5 -24.03 16.68 -5.39
C SER A 5 -23.40 15.38 -4.93
N GLU A 6 -24.09 14.26 -5.16
CA GLU A 6 -23.50 12.93 -5.10
C GLU A 6 -22.50 12.81 -6.27
N THR A 7 -21.24 13.14 -6.01
CA THR A 7 -20.14 12.71 -6.87
C THR A 7 -20.03 11.20 -6.73
N SER A 8 -20.73 10.49 -7.62
CA SER A 8 -20.55 9.07 -7.85
C SER A 8 -19.06 8.81 -8.11
N THR A 9 -18.35 8.33 -7.08
CA THR A 9 -16.95 7.95 -7.21
C THR A 9 -16.93 6.67 -8.03
N ALA A 10 -16.84 6.80 -9.35
CA ALA A 10 -16.71 5.66 -10.26
C ALA A 10 -15.57 4.76 -9.74
N ALA A 11 -15.85 3.46 -9.62
CA ALA A 11 -14.90 2.50 -9.08
C ALA A 11 -13.65 2.42 -9.98
N ILE A 12 -12.63 3.21 -9.63
CA ILE A 12 -11.30 3.12 -10.23
C ILE A 12 -10.63 1.83 -9.74
N GLY A 13 -10.11 1.04 -10.68
CA GLY A 13 -9.62 -0.30 -10.40
C GLY A 13 -9.04 -0.97 -11.65
N GLU A 14 -9.00 -2.29 -11.63
CA GLU A 14 -8.60 -3.06 -12.81
C GLU A 14 -9.52 -2.76 -14.00
N GLY A 15 -8.94 -2.67 -15.20
CA GLY A 15 -9.63 -2.28 -16.44
C GLY A 15 -9.93 -0.78 -16.57
N SER A 16 -9.61 0.03 -15.56
CA SER A 16 -9.83 1.48 -15.64
C SER A 16 -8.88 2.16 -16.63
N ASN A 17 -9.36 3.25 -17.24
CA ASN A 17 -8.54 4.15 -18.04
C ASN A 17 -7.45 4.82 -17.17
N ALA A 18 -6.20 4.76 -17.61
CA ALA A 18 -5.06 5.29 -16.86
C ALA A 18 -5.13 6.81 -16.59
N GLY A 19 -5.69 7.60 -17.51
CA GLY A 19 -5.84 9.05 -17.35
C GLY A 19 -6.83 9.43 -16.24
N LYS A 20 -7.90 8.64 -16.05
CA LYS A 20 -8.82 8.82 -14.92
C LYS A 20 -8.12 8.55 -13.58
N VAL A 21 -7.34 7.46 -13.50
CA VAL A 21 -6.58 7.13 -12.29
C VAL A 21 -5.48 8.16 -12.00
N ASP A 22 -4.80 8.66 -13.02
CA ASP A 22 -3.81 9.74 -12.90
C ASP A 22 -4.44 10.99 -12.28
N SER A 23 -5.56 11.44 -12.84
CA SER A 23 -6.30 12.62 -12.36
C SER A 23 -6.72 12.47 -10.90
N GLU A 24 -7.25 11.31 -10.51
CA GLU A 24 -7.65 11.06 -9.13
C GLU A 24 -6.46 11.10 -8.17
N ILE A 25 -5.32 10.48 -8.53
CA ILE A 25 -4.13 10.47 -7.69
C ILE A 25 -3.56 11.88 -7.52
N LEU A 26 -3.46 12.66 -8.60
CA LEU A 26 -2.91 14.01 -8.57
C LEU A 26 -3.80 14.98 -7.79
N ASN A 27 -5.11 14.76 -7.80
CA ASN A 27 -6.08 15.56 -7.05
C ASN A 27 -6.32 15.06 -5.61
N CYS A 28 -5.74 13.92 -5.22
CA CYS A 28 -5.92 13.37 -3.87
C CYS A 28 -5.29 14.26 -2.80
N ARG A 29 -6.14 14.92 -2.01
CA ARG A 29 -5.76 15.82 -0.91
C ARG A 29 -5.58 15.10 0.43
N ASN A 30 -5.82 13.79 0.51
CA ASN A 30 -5.79 13.02 1.74
C ASN A 30 -4.79 11.83 1.67
N ASP A 31 -4.53 11.19 2.81
CA ASP A 31 -3.64 10.02 2.91
C ASP A 31 -4.46 8.71 3.07
N LYS A 32 -5.62 8.62 2.42
CA LYS A 32 -6.41 7.38 2.34
C LYS A 32 -5.91 6.53 1.17
N ASP A 33 -6.20 5.23 1.25
CA ASP A 33 -5.97 4.36 0.10
C ASP A 33 -6.99 4.71 -0.98
N LEU A 34 -6.53 4.69 -2.23
CA LEU A 34 -7.40 4.91 -3.39
C LEU A 34 -8.44 3.78 -3.48
N ALA A 35 -9.66 4.09 -3.93
CA ALA A 35 -10.64 3.05 -4.26
C ALA A 35 -10.05 2.05 -5.27
N GLY A 36 -10.44 0.78 -5.15
CA GLY A 36 -9.92 -0.33 -5.97
C GLY A 36 -8.43 -0.67 -5.82
N SER A 37 -7.68 0.04 -4.96
CA SER A 37 -6.31 -0.34 -4.64
C SER A 37 -6.25 -1.67 -3.89
N THR A 38 -5.20 -2.45 -4.12
CA THR A 38 -4.98 -3.76 -3.47
C THR A 38 -3.53 -3.91 -3.04
N PHE A 39 -3.31 -4.49 -1.87
CA PHE A 39 -1.98 -4.86 -1.41
C PHE A 39 -1.55 -6.21 -2.00
N GLY A 40 -2.46 -7.19 -2.04
CA GLY A 40 -2.13 -8.55 -2.47
C GLY A 40 -1.70 -8.65 -3.93
N LYS A 41 -2.33 -7.87 -4.82
CA LYS A 41 -2.04 -7.87 -6.26
C LYS A 41 -0.80 -7.06 -6.59
N LEU A 42 -0.75 -5.80 -6.16
CA LEU A 42 0.39 -4.89 -6.33
C LEU A 42 1.03 -4.54 -4.99
N CYS A 43 1.79 -5.51 -4.47
CA CYS A 43 2.47 -5.42 -3.17
C CYS A 43 3.69 -4.49 -3.25
N VAL A 44 3.47 -3.18 -3.18
CA VAL A 44 4.54 -2.19 -3.10
C VAL A 44 5.12 -2.15 -1.69
N LYS A 45 6.45 -2.26 -1.60
CA LYS A 45 7.20 -2.16 -0.35
C LYS A 45 8.49 -1.40 -0.52
N VAL A 46 8.96 -0.80 0.57
CA VAL A 46 10.28 -0.18 0.62
C VAL A 46 11.35 -1.27 0.64
N LYS A 47 12.19 -1.29 -0.39
CA LYS A 47 13.38 -2.16 -0.47
C LYS A 47 14.53 -1.60 0.37
N LYS A 48 14.77 -0.29 0.30
CA LYS A 48 15.89 0.36 1.02
C LYS A 48 15.62 1.84 1.23
N SER A 49 15.91 2.34 2.43
CA SER A 49 15.97 3.77 2.73
C SER A 49 17.40 4.24 2.96
N LYS A 50 17.79 5.36 2.35
CA LYS A 50 19.08 6.06 2.51
C LYS A 50 18.83 7.50 2.98
N LYS A 51 19.90 8.25 3.26
CA LYS A 51 19.79 9.67 3.68
C LYS A 51 19.12 10.56 2.62
N LYS A 52 19.31 10.28 1.33
CA LYS A 52 18.77 11.10 0.22
C LYS A 52 18.11 10.27 -0.89
N ALA A 53 17.70 9.03 -0.58
CA ALA A 53 17.08 8.16 -1.57
C ALA A 53 16.18 7.10 -0.92
N ILE A 54 15.13 6.70 -1.63
CA ILE A 54 14.21 5.63 -1.26
C ILE A 54 14.09 4.68 -2.45
N SER A 55 14.37 3.40 -2.23
CA SER A 55 14.17 2.34 -3.21
C SER A 55 12.89 1.57 -2.90
N LEU A 56 12.02 1.47 -3.90
CA LEU A 56 10.76 0.74 -3.89
C LEU A 56 10.90 -0.56 -4.70
N THR A 57 10.10 -1.55 -4.35
CA THR A 57 9.95 -2.80 -5.10
C THR A 57 8.52 -3.29 -5.00
N TRP A 58 8.06 -4.03 -6.00
CA TRP A 58 6.74 -4.64 -5.98
C TRP A 58 6.70 -6.05 -6.56
N LYS A 59 5.59 -6.74 -6.31
CA LYS A 59 5.31 -8.08 -6.86
C LYS A 59 5.20 -8.03 -8.38
N ASN A 60 5.69 -9.08 -9.05
CA ASN A 60 5.48 -9.24 -10.49
C ASN A 60 4.00 -9.45 -10.78
N ILE A 61 3.48 -8.78 -11.81
CA ILE A 61 2.15 -9.03 -12.34
C ILE A 61 2.34 -9.39 -13.80
N GLN A 62 2.01 -10.64 -14.16
CA GLN A 62 2.39 -11.22 -15.46
C GLN A 62 1.91 -10.38 -16.66
N VAL A 63 0.72 -9.80 -16.57
CA VAL A 63 0.13 -8.97 -17.63
C VAL A 63 0.58 -7.50 -17.59
N ALA A 64 1.30 -7.07 -16.56
CA ALA A 64 1.76 -5.70 -16.43
C ALA A 64 3.10 -5.50 -17.17
N LYS A 65 3.21 -4.39 -17.90
CA LYS A 65 4.40 -4.02 -18.67
C LYS A 65 5.04 -2.73 -18.19
N THR A 66 4.23 -1.80 -17.73
CA THR A 66 4.71 -0.51 -17.22
C THR A 66 4.16 -0.26 -15.83
N TYR A 67 4.91 0.53 -15.08
CA TYR A 67 4.57 0.97 -13.74
C TYR A 67 4.74 2.48 -13.66
N VAL A 68 3.65 3.19 -13.37
CA VAL A 68 3.66 4.63 -13.13
C VAL A 68 3.80 4.86 -11.64
N ILE A 69 4.83 5.62 -11.25
CA ILE A 69 5.13 5.93 -9.85
C ILE A 69 4.70 7.36 -9.56
N TYR A 70 3.88 7.48 -8.52
CA TYR A 70 3.48 8.74 -7.93
C TYR A 70 4.18 8.90 -6.59
N GLY A 71 4.72 10.07 -6.34
CA GLY A 71 5.48 10.35 -5.12
C GLY A 71 5.36 11.79 -4.67
N ALA A 72 5.47 12.00 -3.36
CA ALA A 72 5.47 13.31 -2.73
C ALA A 72 6.13 13.29 -1.37
N LYS A 73 6.54 14.47 -0.88
CA LYS A 73 6.80 14.67 0.54
C LYS A 73 5.46 14.51 1.29
N CYS A 74 5.46 13.84 2.43
CA CYS A 74 4.25 13.75 3.25
C CYS A 74 3.75 15.16 3.62
N GLY A 75 2.45 15.39 3.49
CA GLY A 75 1.82 16.71 3.68
C GLY A 75 1.78 17.58 2.41
N THR A 76 2.24 17.08 1.26
CA THR A 76 2.10 17.77 -0.05
C THR A 76 1.33 16.90 -1.05
N SER A 77 0.87 17.52 -2.14
CA SER A 77 0.21 16.84 -3.26
C SER A 77 1.15 15.91 -4.03
N TYR A 78 0.59 14.89 -4.65
CA TYR A 78 1.32 13.95 -5.49
C TYR A 78 1.84 14.57 -6.78
N LYS A 79 2.93 14.00 -7.28
CA LYS A 79 3.40 14.18 -8.65
C LYS A 79 3.64 12.81 -9.27
N LYS A 80 3.43 12.70 -10.58
CA LYS A 80 3.97 11.60 -11.37
C LYS A 80 5.48 11.80 -11.46
N ILE A 81 6.26 10.88 -10.89
CA ILE A 81 7.72 11.04 -10.77
C ILE A 81 8.51 10.13 -11.72
N ALA A 82 7.91 9.03 -12.19
CA ALA A 82 8.52 8.15 -13.18
C ALA A 82 7.50 7.19 -13.80
N THR A 83 7.84 6.69 -14.99
CA THR A 83 7.28 5.47 -15.57
C THR A 83 8.44 4.50 -15.81
N VAL A 84 8.30 3.25 -15.38
CA VAL A 84 9.36 2.23 -15.50
C VAL A 84 8.79 0.90 -15.97
N HIS A 85 9.64 0.08 -16.58
CA HIS A 85 9.32 -1.30 -16.99
C HIS A 85 9.81 -2.34 -15.96
N SER A 86 10.73 -1.95 -15.09
CA SER A 86 11.26 -2.84 -14.05
C SER A 86 10.39 -2.86 -12.79
N LYS A 87 10.53 -3.90 -11.97
CA LYS A 87 9.76 -4.06 -10.71
C LYS A 87 10.32 -3.25 -9.52
N THR A 88 11.21 -2.31 -9.81
CA THR A 88 11.89 -1.49 -8.80
C THR A 88 12.04 -0.07 -9.29
N PHE A 89 12.03 0.87 -8.35
CA PHE A 89 12.33 2.26 -8.63
C PHE A 89 13.15 2.84 -7.48
N THR A 90 14.08 3.75 -7.77
CA THR A 90 14.80 4.48 -6.73
C THR A 90 14.61 5.97 -6.92
N ASP A 91 13.88 6.56 -6.00
CA ASP A 91 13.73 7.99 -5.87
C ASP A 91 15.00 8.57 -5.22
N LYS A 92 15.62 9.56 -5.86
CA LYS A 92 16.93 10.13 -5.50
C LYS A 92 16.78 11.62 -5.18
N LYS A 93 17.86 12.25 -4.72
CA LYS A 93 17.92 13.69 -4.40
C LYS A 93 16.87 14.12 -3.36
N LEU A 94 16.48 13.20 -2.47
CA LEU A 94 15.53 13.46 -1.40
C LEU A 94 16.15 14.19 -0.22
N ARG A 95 15.32 14.88 0.55
CA ARG A 95 15.74 15.53 1.79
C ARG A 95 15.98 14.47 2.87
N LYS A 96 17.05 14.65 3.65
CA LYS A 96 17.40 13.80 4.81
C LYS A 96 16.34 13.89 5.91
N GLY A 97 16.10 12.77 6.59
CA GLY A 97 15.17 12.71 7.73
C GLY A 97 13.73 13.11 7.42
N THR A 98 13.32 13.00 6.15
CA THR A 98 12.03 13.50 5.66
C THR A 98 11.14 12.33 5.27
N TYR A 99 9.85 12.43 5.58
CA TYR A 99 8.85 11.44 5.18
C TYR A 99 8.33 11.72 3.78
N TYR A 100 8.22 10.65 3.00
CA TYR A 100 7.67 10.62 1.66
C TYR A 100 6.56 9.59 1.59
N LYS A 101 5.67 9.80 0.62
CA LYS A 101 4.55 8.92 0.32
C LYS A 101 4.54 8.53 -1.15
N TYR A 102 4.17 7.29 -1.45
CA TYR A 102 4.19 6.73 -2.80
C TYR A 102 2.97 5.87 -3.10
N MET A 103 2.58 5.88 -4.37
CA MET A 103 1.64 4.94 -4.98
C MET A 103 2.22 4.47 -6.32
N VAL A 104 1.91 3.24 -6.71
CA VAL A 104 2.29 2.67 -8.00
C VAL A 104 1.05 2.16 -8.71
N VAL A 105 0.95 2.45 -10.00
CA VAL A 105 -0.09 1.93 -10.89
C VAL A 105 0.58 1.03 -11.92
N ALA A 106 0.14 -0.22 -12.01
CA ALA A 106 0.60 -1.17 -13.01
C ALA A 106 -0.32 -1.13 -14.23
N LEU A 107 0.25 -1.04 -15.43
CA LEU A 107 -0.49 -1.01 -16.70
C LEU A 107 -0.10 -2.20 -17.59
N ASN A 108 -1.05 -2.67 -18.40
CA ASN A 108 -0.79 -3.70 -19.42
C ASN A 108 -0.19 -3.08 -20.72
N GLU A 109 -0.04 -3.89 -21.76
CA GLU A 109 0.45 -3.44 -23.09
C GLU A 109 -0.42 -2.36 -23.73
N LYS A 110 -1.72 -2.39 -23.46
CA LYS A 110 -2.70 -1.43 -23.98
C LYS A 110 -2.79 -0.14 -23.16
N GLY A 111 -1.99 -0.02 -22.09
CA GLY A 111 -2.04 1.13 -21.18
C GLY A 111 -3.22 1.11 -20.21
N GLU A 112 -3.94 -0.01 -20.08
CA GLU A 112 -5.06 -0.16 -19.15
C GLU A 112 -4.55 -0.52 -17.75
N VAL A 113 -5.27 -0.07 -16.72
CA VAL A 113 -4.88 -0.31 -15.33
C VAL A 113 -5.09 -1.77 -14.96
N VAL A 114 -4.01 -2.44 -14.54
CA VAL A 114 -4.05 -3.83 -14.04
C VAL A 114 -4.21 -3.85 -12.53
N ALA A 115 -3.53 -2.94 -11.83
CA ALA A 115 -3.58 -2.85 -10.38
C ALA A 115 -3.11 -1.49 -9.88
N ILE A 116 -3.69 -1.06 -8.76
CA ILE A 116 -3.30 0.14 -8.03
C ILE A 116 -2.79 -0.30 -6.66
N SER A 117 -1.62 0.17 -6.25
CA SER A 117 -1.05 -0.20 -4.96
C SER A 117 -1.77 0.51 -3.81
N LYS A 118 -1.67 -0.07 -2.60
CA LYS A 118 -1.93 0.71 -1.38
C LYS A 118 -0.92 1.85 -1.24
N LEU A 119 -1.32 2.87 -0.47
CA LEU A 119 -0.47 3.99 -0.12
C LEU A 119 0.61 3.55 0.86
N ILE A 120 1.88 3.84 0.52
CA ILE A 120 3.00 3.68 1.45
C ILE A 120 3.61 5.01 1.90
N HIS A 121 4.10 5.05 3.14
CA HIS A 121 4.85 6.13 3.76
C HIS A 121 6.18 5.63 4.30
N VAL A 122 7.24 6.41 4.09
CA VAL A 122 8.60 6.04 4.49
C VAL A 122 9.46 7.27 4.73
N ALA A 123 10.32 7.22 5.75
CA ALA A 123 11.31 8.24 6.02
C ALA A 123 12.66 7.92 5.37
N THR A 124 13.32 8.94 4.81
CA THR A 124 14.77 8.89 4.56
C THR A 124 15.54 8.85 5.88
N LYS A 125 16.72 8.22 5.86
CA LYS A 125 17.56 8.07 7.06
C LYS A 125 18.12 9.41 7.55
N GLY A 126 18.58 9.42 8.81
CA GLY A 126 19.29 10.55 9.42
C GLY A 126 18.41 11.61 10.07
N GLY A 127 17.10 11.38 10.18
CA GLY A 127 16.20 12.18 11.01
C GLY A 127 15.95 11.55 12.38
N LYS A 128 15.00 12.11 13.12
CA LYS A 128 14.56 11.64 14.46
C LYS A 128 13.60 10.44 14.41
N VAL A 129 13.28 9.96 13.21
CA VAL A 129 12.21 8.99 12.93
C VAL A 129 12.74 7.83 12.10
N GLY A 130 12.23 6.62 12.37
CA GLY A 130 12.62 5.38 11.71
C GLY A 130 11.49 4.70 10.93
N ASN A 131 11.84 3.60 10.26
CA ASN A 131 10.91 2.78 9.48
C ASN A 131 10.72 1.39 10.09
N CYS A 132 9.62 0.73 9.70
CA CYS A 132 9.39 -0.67 10.01
C CYS A 132 10.42 -1.55 9.31
N LYS A 133 11.09 -2.44 10.04
CA LYS A 133 11.95 -3.47 9.45
C LYS A 133 11.19 -4.75 9.14
N LYS A 134 10.34 -5.18 10.06
CA LYS A 134 9.53 -6.41 9.94
C LYS A 134 8.31 -6.38 10.86
N LEU A 135 7.30 -7.16 10.49
CA LEU A 135 6.17 -7.49 11.34
C LEU A 135 6.36 -8.91 11.90
N LYS A 136 6.11 -9.09 13.21
CA LYS A 136 6.04 -10.41 13.86
C LYS A 136 4.57 -10.69 14.18
N VAL A 137 4.05 -11.81 13.68
CA VAL A 137 2.69 -12.28 13.97
C VAL A 137 2.73 -13.46 14.93
N ASN A 138 1.65 -13.69 15.67
CA ASN A 138 1.51 -14.86 16.56
C ASN A 138 1.32 -16.18 15.78
N LYS A 139 0.63 -16.14 14.64
CA LYS A 139 0.44 -17.29 13.74
C LYS A 139 0.45 -16.81 12.29
N SER A 140 1.10 -17.55 11.40
CA SER A 140 1.10 -17.31 9.94
C SER A 140 0.10 -18.19 9.18
N LYS A 141 -0.38 -19.26 9.81
CA LYS A 141 -1.40 -20.18 9.28
C LYS A 141 -2.37 -20.55 10.40
N VAL A 142 -3.66 -20.52 10.10
CA VAL A 142 -4.74 -20.89 11.03
C VAL A 142 -5.78 -21.72 10.28
N ASN A 143 -6.30 -22.76 10.93
CA ASN A 143 -7.45 -23.52 10.45
C ASN A 143 -8.64 -23.16 11.35
N LEU A 144 -9.73 -22.68 10.77
CA LEU A 144 -10.90 -22.22 11.51
C LEU A 144 -12.15 -22.91 10.95
N LYS A 145 -13.03 -23.35 11.85
CA LYS A 145 -14.41 -23.72 11.48
C LYS A 145 -15.16 -22.46 11.03
N GLN A 146 -16.12 -22.62 10.13
CA GLN A 146 -16.98 -21.53 9.66
C GLN A 146 -17.61 -20.77 10.85
N GLY A 147 -17.69 -19.44 10.75
CA GLY A 147 -18.18 -18.56 11.80
C GLY A 147 -17.18 -18.27 12.93
N LYS A 148 -16.11 -19.07 13.08
CA LYS A 148 -15.10 -18.83 14.14
C LYS A 148 -14.18 -17.66 13.78
N LYS A 149 -13.69 -17.02 14.84
CA LYS A 149 -12.84 -15.83 14.77
C LYS A 149 -11.44 -16.13 15.31
N PHE A 150 -10.43 -15.46 14.76
CA PHE A 150 -9.06 -15.49 15.25
C PHE A 150 -8.47 -14.09 15.30
N LYS A 151 -7.86 -13.72 16.43
CA LYS A 151 -7.15 -12.45 16.56
C LYS A 151 -5.70 -12.62 16.11
N LEU A 152 -5.35 -12.02 14.98
CA LEU A 152 -3.97 -11.89 14.53
C LEU A 152 -3.29 -10.78 15.36
N LYS A 153 -2.39 -11.17 16.25
CA LYS A 153 -1.58 -10.23 17.05
C LYS A 153 -0.33 -9.86 16.25
N VAL A 154 -0.10 -8.57 16.05
CA VAL A 154 1.00 -8.06 15.21
C VAL A 154 1.91 -7.16 16.04
N LYS A 155 3.21 -7.46 16.05
CA LYS A 155 4.25 -6.64 16.66
C LYS A 155 5.13 -6.03 15.58
N GLN A 156 5.23 -4.70 15.57
CA GLN A 156 6.09 -3.96 14.65
C GLN A 156 7.51 -3.89 15.20
N ILE A 157 8.51 -4.25 14.39
CA ILE A 157 9.93 -4.16 14.75
C ILE A 157 10.57 -3.05 13.93
N ALA A 158 11.15 -2.06 14.61
CA ALA A 158 11.82 -0.93 13.98
C ALA A 158 13.17 -1.34 13.37
N GLU A 159 13.62 -0.60 12.34
CA GLU A 159 14.98 -0.74 11.79
C GLU A 159 16.07 -0.38 12.80
N SER A 160 15.77 0.51 13.75
CA SER A 160 16.70 0.94 14.78
C SER A 160 15.96 1.23 16.07
N LYS A 161 16.57 0.88 17.21
CA LYS A 161 16.08 1.23 18.55
C LYS A 161 16.33 2.71 18.89
N LYS A 162 17.24 3.38 18.17
CA LYS A 162 17.67 4.77 18.44
C LYS A 162 16.66 5.83 17.99
N VAL A 163 15.74 5.48 17.09
CA VAL A 163 14.75 6.42 16.53
C VAL A 163 13.35 5.86 16.68
N LYS A 164 12.38 6.75 16.95
CA LYS A 164 10.98 6.37 17.12
C LYS A 164 10.34 6.07 15.77
N LEU A 165 9.45 5.08 15.72
CA LEU A 165 8.58 4.87 14.56
C LEU A 165 7.49 5.94 14.55
N LYS A 166 7.51 6.86 13.57
CA LYS A 166 6.39 7.77 13.38
C LYS A 166 5.24 7.00 12.74
N LYS A 167 4.05 7.11 13.32
CA LYS A 167 2.84 6.45 12.82
C LYS A 167 2.09 7.42 11.91
N HIS A 168 2.37 7.36 10.61
CA HIS A 168 1.53 8.00 9.58
C HIS A 168 0.25 7.19 9.34
N ARG A 169 0.38 5.86 9.32
CA ARG A 169 -0.77 4.95 9.21
C ARG A 169 -0.64 3.81 10.21
N LYS A 170 -1.79 3.30 10.65
CA LYS A 170 -1.86 2.06 11.44
C LYS A 170 -1.47 0.88 10.56
N ILE A 171 -1.09 -0.24 11.19
CA ILE A 171 -0.99 -1.53 10.48
C ILE A 171 -2.35 -1.82 9.83
N ALA A 172 -2.31 -2.25 8.58
CA ALA A 172 -3.49 -2.56 7.78
C ALA A 172 -3.54 -4.05 7.44
N PHE A 173 -4.73 -4.50 7.07
CA PHE A 173 -5.04 -5.88 6.79
C PHE A 173 -5.89 -5.97 5.53
N GLU A 174 -5.71 -7.04 4.76
CA GLU A 174 -6.45 -7.30 3.53
C GLU A 174 -6.64 -8.81 3.37
N SER A 175 -7.82 -9.26 2.93
CA SER A 175 -8.02 -10.66 2.54
C SER A 175 -8.04 -10.74 1.01
N ASP A 176 -7.33 -11.72 0.43
CA ASP A 176 -7.40 -11.98 -1.02
C ASP A 176 -8.76 -12.56 -1.45
N ASN A 177 -9.50 -13.17 -0.52
CA ASN A 177 -10.82 -13.73 -0.78
C ASN A 177 -11.73 -13.51 0.43
N GLN A 178 -12.56 -12.47 0.33
CA GLN A 178 -13.50 -12.06 1.38
C GLN A 178 -14.72 -12.98 1.51
N ASP A 179 -14.96 -13.88 0.55
CA ASP A 179 -16.00 -14.91 0.67
C ASP A 179 -15.57 -16.04 1.58
N VAL A 180 -14.27 -16.37 1.59
CA VAL A 180 -13.68 -17.39 2.46
C VAL A 180 -13.42 -16.83 3.85
N ALA A 181 -12.73 -15.70 3.97
CA ALA A 181 -12.50 -15.04 5.25
C ALA A 181 -12.36 -13.53 5.12
N VAL A 182 -12.89 -12.81 6.11
CA VAL A 182 -12.71 -11.35 6.24
C VAL A 182 -11.79 -11.03 7.40
N VAL A 183 -11.10 -9.89 7.32
CA VAL A 183 -10.25 -9.38 8.40
C VAL A 183 -10.66 -7.96 8.75
N SER A 184 -10.90 -7.71 10.03
CA SER A 184 -11.24 -6.35 10.49
C SER A 184 -10.00 -5.46 10.55
N LYS A 185 -10.19 -4.13 10.63
CA LYS A 185 -9.11 -3.15 10.89
C LYS A 185 -8.31 -3.42 12.18
N LYS A 186 -8.88 -4.20 13.11
CA LYS A 186 -8.21 -4.62 14.34
C LYS A 186 -7.47 -5.96 14.18
N GLY A 187 -7.43 -6.57 13.00
CA GLY A 187 -6.79 -7.88 12.78
C GLY A 187 -7.59 -9.06 13.32
N ILE A 188 -8.93 -8.96 13.39
CA ILE A 188 -9.79 -10.11 13.72
C ILE A 188 -10.21 -10.76 12.41
N ILE A 189 -9.73 -11.99 12.18
CA ILE A 189 -10.07 -12.82 11.03
C ILE A 189 -11.34 -13.59 11.37
N THR A 190 -12.34 -13.58 10.49
CA THR A 190 -13.59 -14.35 10.62
C THR A 190 -13.74 -15.27 9.43
N ALA A 191 -13.83 -16.57 9.66
CA ALA A 191 -14.07 -17.56 8.62
C ALA A 191 -15.54 -17.51 8.17
N LYS A 192 -15.79 -17.32 6.87
CA LYS A 192 -17.13 -17.17 6.29
C LYS A 192 -17.59 -18.40 5.52
N LYS A 193 -16.71 -19.02 4.72
CA LYS A 193 -17.01 -20.22 3.91
C LYS A 193 -15.84 -21.19 3.91
N LYS A 194 -16.10 -22.45 3.56
CA LYS A 194 -15.06 -23.47 3.35
C LYS A 194 -14.16 -23.03 2.19
N GLY A 195 -12.85 -23.05 2.40
CA GLY A 195 -11.88 -22.66 1.38
C GLY A 195 -10.52 -22.33 1.98
N LYS A 196 -9.60 -21.90 1.12
CA LYS A 196 -8.29 -21.35 1.52
C LYS A 196 -8.19 -19.92 0.98
N CYS A 197 -7.65 -19.02 1.80
CA CYS A 197 -7.39 -17.64 1.43
C CYS A 197 -6.15 -17.13 2.17
N SER A 198 -5.54 -16.08 1.67
CA SER A 198 -4.46 -15.34 2.32
C SER A 198 -5.02 -14.10 2.99
N VAL A 199 -4.62 -13.87 4.24
CA VAL A 199 -4.81 -12.59 4.91
C VAL A 199 -3.46 -11.88 4.96
N TYR A 200 -3.35 -10.77 4.24
CA TYR A 200 -2.21 -9.87 4.29
C TYR A 200 -2.28 -8.97 5.52
N VAL A 201 -1.11 -8.70 6.08
CA VAL A 201 -0.87 -7.67 7.09
C VAL A 201 0.34 -6.87 6.65
N TYR A 202 0.25 -5.55 6.72
CA TYR A 202 1.32 -4.69 6.25
C TYR A 202 1.43 -3.40 7.05
N ALA A 203 2.67 -2.93 7.19
CA ALA A 203 3.01 -1.65 7.79
C ALA A 203 2.86 -0.53 6.77
N GLN A 204 2.90 0.71 7.26
CA GLN A 204 2.81 1.90 6.41
C GLN A 204 3.85 1.97 5.29
N ASN A 205 5.00 1.29 5.39
CA ASN A 205 6.03 1.25 4.34
C ASN A 205 5.94 0.01 3.43
N GLY A 206 4.84 -0.74 3.51
CA GLY A 206 4.57 -1.95 2.71
C GLY A 206 5.29 -3.22 3.20
N VAL A 207 5.91 -3.18 4.38
CA VAL A 207 6.53 -4.34 5.05
C VAL A 207 5.50 -5.26 5.66
#